data_AF-A0ABD3AY04-F1
#
_entry.id   AF-A0ABD3AY04-F1
#
_cell.length_a   1.000
_cell.length_b   1.000
_cell.length_c   1.000
_cell.angle_alpha   90.00
_cell.angle_beta   90.00
_cell.angle_gamma   90.00
#
_symmetry.space_group_name_H-M   'P 1'
#
loop_
_entity.id
_entity.type
_entity.pdbx_description
1 polymer ?
#
loop_
_entity_poly.entity_id
_entity_poly.type
_entity_poly.pdbx_seq_one_letter_code
_entity_poly.pdbx_strand_id
1 'polypeptide(L)'
;MTFHLLTPHSASPSSANGKAFTEKVEKCPSDAAMKLQKVYRGYRTRRMCADDAVSGMLWGQALDFTRLNHSTISIFQFLKPESAASRWNRVSLNAFKAILMRKFLYE
;
A
#
# COMPACT_ATOMS: atom_id res chain seq x y z
N MET A 1 31.88 -51.08 -5.44
CA MET A 1 30.66 -51.75 -5.95
C MET A 1 30.09 -52.65 -4.86
N THR A 2 29.14 -52.19 -4.05
CA THR A 2 28.01 -52.98 -3.52
C THR A 2 27.10 -52.08 -2.71
N PHE A 3 25.96 -51.70 -3.29
CA PHE A 3 24.81 -51.21 -2.54
C PHE A 3 23.93 -52.42 -2.26
N HIS A 4 23.85 -52.85 -1.00
CA HIS A 4 22.85 -53.84 -0.59
C HIS A 4 21.57 -53.10 -0.18
N LEU A 5 20.59 -53.11 -1.07
CA LEU A 5 19.20 -52.82 -0.77
C LEU A 5 18.63 -53.98 0.06
N LEU A 6 18.30 -53.70 1.33
CA LEU A 6 17.41 -54.55 2.11
C LEU A 6 16.08 -53.81 2.28
N THR A 7 15.08 -54.33 1.60
CA THR A 7 13.66 -54.05 1.78
C THR A 7 13.21 -54.47 3.18
N PRO A 8 12.32 -53.71 3.84
CA PRO A 8 11.49 -54.26 4.89
C PRO A 8 10.18 -54.79 4.30
N HIS A 9 9.92 -56.02 4.71
CA HIS A 9 8.77 -56.86 4.48
C HIS A 9 7.46 -56.22 4.99
N SER A 10 6.39 -56.49 4.26
CA SER A 10 4.99 -56.15 4.54
C SER A 10 4.50 -56.63 5.91
N ALA A 11 3.79 -55.79 6.64
CA ALA A 11 2.78 -56.23 7.59
C ALA A 11 1.62 -55.21 7.67
N SER A 12 0.43 -55.70 7.38
CA SER A 12 -0.88 -55.19 7.81
C SER A 12 -1.76 -56.45 7.97
N PRO A 13 -2.87 -56.46 8.74
CA PRO A 13 -3.60 -55.35 9.34
C PRO A 13 -4.08 -55.63 10.79
N SER A 14 -4.97 -54.76 11.28
CA SER A 14 -6.01 -55.01 12.29
C SER A 14 -5.68 -54.65 13.74
N SER A 15 -6.39 -53.66 14.28
CA SER A 15 -7.48 -53.95 15.22
C SER A 15 -8.21 -52.68 15.60
N ALA A 16 -9.54 -52.77 15.60
CA ALA A 16 -10.48 -51.75 15.95
C ALA A 16 -10.24 -51.18 17.36
N ASN A 17 -10.41 -49.87 17.52
CA ASN A 17 -11.34 -49.42 18.56
C ASN A 17 -11.78 -47.97 18.36
N GLY A 18 -13.09 -47.79 18.17
CA GLY A 18 -13.73 -46.50 18.27
C GLY A 18 -13.59 -45.97 19.69
N LYS A 19 -12.83 -44.90 19.85
CA LYS A 19 -13.06 -43.94 20.93
C LYS A 19 -13.27 -42.60 20.26
N ALA A 20 -14.48 -42.08 20.42
CA ALA A 20 -14.83 -40.71 20.07
C ALA A 20 -13.76 -39.78 20.65
N PHE A 21 -12.87 -39.33 19.78
CA PHE A 21 -11.91 -38.29 20.06
C PHE A 21 -12.74 -37.02 20.19
N THR A 22 -13.24 -36.77 21.39
CA THR A 22 -13.58 -35.41 21.79
C THR A 22 -12.24 -34.68 21.87
N GLU A 23 -11.76 -34.29 20.70
CA GLU A 23 -10.59 -33.46 20.51
C GLU A 23 -10.92 -32.13 21.18
N LYS A 24 -10.61 -32.02 22.47
CA LYS A 24 -10.29 -30.72 23.02
C LYS A 24 -9.09 -30.27 22.22
N VAL A 25 -9.34 -29.42 21.23
CA VAL A 25 -8.31 -28.70 20.48
C VAL A 25 -7.46 -28.01 21.54
N GLU A 26 -6.36 -28.67 21.91
CA GLU A 26 -5.37 -28.14 22.81
C GLU A 26 -4.71 -27.02 22.01
N LYS A 27 -5.05 -25.78 22.39
CA LYS A 27 -4.61 -24.59 21.67
C LYS A 27 -3.10 -24.47 21.88
N CYS A 28 -2.32 -25.09 21.01
CA CYS A 28 -0.88 -25.00 21.03
C CYS A 28 -0.47 -23.51 21.01
N PRO A 29 0.45 -23.06 21.87
CA PRO A 29 0.93 -21.68 21.90
C PRO A 29 1.38 -21.17 20.52
N SER A 30 1.82 -22.09 19.64
CA SER A 30 2.15 -21.83 18.24
C SER A 30 0.98 -21.25 17.43
N ASP A 31 -0.26 -21.69 17.64
CA ASP A 31 -1.43 -21.20 16.91
C ASP A 31 -1.82 -19.78 17.34
N ALA A 32 -1.69 -19.50 18.63
CA ALA A 32 -1.86 -18.15 19.15
C ALA A 32 -0.78 -17.20 18.59
N ALA A 33 0.48 -17.66 18.56
CA ALA A 33 1.59 -16.90 17.99
C ALA A 33 1.41 -16.65 16.48
N MET A 34 1.00 -17.64 15.70
CA MET A 34 0.76 -17.49 14.25
C MET A 34 -0.36 -16.49 13.95
N LYS A 35 -1.42 -16.45 14.76
CA LYS A 35 -2.49 -15.44 14.63
C LYS A 35 -1.93 -14.02 14.82
N LEU A 36 -1.10 -13.81 15.84
CA LEU A 36 -0.45 -12.52 16.06
C LEU A 36 0.47 -12.15 14.89
N GLN A 37 1.27 -13.09 14.41
CA GLN A 37 2.16 -12.86 13.27
C GLN A 37 1.37 -12.48 12.00
N LYS A 38 0.26 -13.16 11.73
CA LYS A 38 -0.60 -12.86 10.57
C LYS A 38 -1.21 -11.45 10.67
N VAL A 39 -1.76 -11.11 11.83
CA VAL A 39 -2.31 -9.77 12.09
C VAL A 39 -1.23 -8.70 11.91
N TYR A 40 -0.05 -8.93 12.48
CA TYR A 40 1.07 -7.99 12.41
C TYR A 40 1.58 -7.78 10.98
N ARG A 41 1.75 -8.86 10.19
CA ARG A 41 2.13 -8.76 8.78
C ARG A 41 1.13 -7.90 7.99
N GLY A 42 -0.17 -8.16 8.15
CA GLY A 42 -1.21 -7.36 7.49
C GLY A 42 -1.23 -5.89 7.96
N TYR A 43 -0.98 -5.64 9.24
CA TYR A 43 -0.84 -4.28 9.77
C TYR A 43 0.34 -3.53 9.15
N ARG A 44 1.52 -4.17 9.05
CA ARG A 44 2.73 -3.54 8.49
C ARG A 44 2.52 -3.11 7.04
N THR A 45 1.87 -3.95 6.23
CA THR A 45 1.56 -3.60 4.84
C THR A 45 0.62 -2.40 4.76
N ARG A 46 -0.48 -2.39 5.54
CA ARG A 46 -1.41 -1.24 5.55
C ARG A 46 -0.72 0.05 5.97
N ARG A 47 0.22 -0.03 6.92
CA ARG A 47 0.96 1.14 7.38
C ARG A 47 1.94 1.65 6.33
N MET A 48 2.70 0.77 5.68
CA MET A 48 3.55 1.13 4.54
C MET A 48 2.72 1.81 3.43
N CYS A 49 1.58 1.23 3.03
CA CYS A 49 0.72 1.86 2.03
C CYS A 49 0.19 3.24 2.46
N ALA A 50 -0.15 3.41 3.75
CA ALA A 50 -0.59 4.69 4.28
C ALA A 50 0.55 5.72 4.30
N ASP A 51 1.74 5.33 4.74
CA ASP A 51 2.92 6.18 4.80
C ASP A 51 3.35 6.62 3.37
N ASP A 52 3.33 5.69 2.42
CA ASP A 52 3.60 5.96 1.00
C ASP A 52 2.51 6.86 0.38
N ALA A 53 1.24 6.63 0.70
CA ALA A 53 0.14 7.48 0.23
C ALA A 53 0.25 8.92 0.77
N VAL A 54 0.58 9.09 2.05
CA VAL A 54 0.82 10.41 2.65
C VAL A 54 1.98 11.11 1.95
N SER A 55 3.10 10.41 1.73
CA SER A 55 4.24 10.94 0.97
C SER A 55 3.83 11.35 -0.45
N GLY A 56 3.12 10.49 -1.18
CA GLY A 56 2.62 10.77 -2.52
C GLY A 56 1.68 11.98 -2.58
N MET A 57 0.78 12.12 -1.60
CA MET A 57 -0.11 13.28 -1.48
C MET A 57 0.68 14.58 -1.25
N LEU A 58 1.65 14.56 -0.34
CA LEU A 58 2.51 15.71 -0.03
C LEU A 58 3.34 16.14 -1.24
N TRP A 59 3.96 15.19 -1.95
CA TRP A 59 4.71 15.48 -3.17
C TRP A 59 3.82 16.00 -4.30
N GLY A 60 2.60 15.47 -4.43
CA GLY A 60 1.59 15.98 -5.37
C GLY A 60 1.25 17.45 -5.11
N GLN A 61 0.99 17.80 -3.85
CA GLN A 61 0.72 19.20 -3.44
C GLN A 61 1.92 20.12 -3.71
N ALA A 62 3.13 19.68 -3.38
CA ALA A 62 4.35 20.44 -3.63
C ALA A 62 4.57 20.70 -5.14
N LEU A 63 4.30 19.71 -5.98
CA LEU A 63 4.39 19.85 -7.43
C LEU A 63 3.36 20.83 -7.98
N ASP A 64 2.10 20.75 -7.53
CA ASP A 64 1.06 21.69 -7.95
C ASP A 64 1.37 23.12 -7.51
N PHE A 65 1.89 23.31 -6.29
CA PHE A 65 2.37 24.61 -5.82
C PHE A 65 3.51 25.14 -6.70
N THR A 66 4.49 24.29 -7.01
CA THR A 66 5.63 24.69 -7.87
C THR A 66 5.15 25.07 -9.26
N ARG A 67 4.23 24.31 -9.86
CA ARG A 67 3.63 24.61 -11.16
C ARG A 67 2.88 25.93 -11.15
N LEU A 68 2.13 26.21 -10.08
CA LEU A 68 1.41 27.47 -9.91
C LEU A 68 2.38 28.66 -9.86
N ASN A 69 3.43 28.57 -9.05
CA ASN A 69 4.46 29.61 -8.93
C ASN A 69 5.21 29.84 -10.25
N HIS A 70 5.67 28.78 -10.91
CA HIS A 70 6.34 28.87 -12.21
C HIS A 70 5.46 29.58 -13.25
N SER A 71 4.17 29.22 -13.29
CA SER A 71 3.20 29.85 -14.20
C SER A 71 2.96 31.34 -13.89
N THR A 72 3.11 31.74 -12.63
CA THR A 72 2.96 33.13 -12.17
C THR A 72 4.20 33.96 -12.52
N ILE A 73 5.40 33.39 -12.36
CA ILE A 73 6.66 34.06 -12.73
C ILE A 73 6.76 34.25 -14.25
N SER A 74 6.27 33.28 -15.04
CA SER A 74 6.22 33.36 -16.51
C SER A 74 5.40 34.55 -17.04
N ILE A 75 4.50 35.14 -16.23
CA ILE A 75 3.77 36.38 -16.56
C ILE A 75 4.73 37.54 -16.86
N PHE A 76 5.89 37.57 -16.19
CA PHE A 76 6.89 38.63 -16.30
C PHE A 76 7.96 38.35 -17.37
N GLN A 77 7.78 37.32 -18.20
CA GLN A 77 8.75 36.98 -19.24
C GLN A 77 8.62 37.92 -20.46
N PHE A 78 9.19 39.12 -20.34
CA PHE A 78 9.13 40.17 -21.37
C PHE A 78 9.81 39.79 -22.70
N LEU A 79 10.79 38.88 -22.65
CA LEU A 79 11.52 38.40 -23.83
C LEU A 79 10.68 37.49 -24.74
N LYS A 80 9.60 36.89 -24.21
CA LYS A 80 8.69 36.03 -24.97
C LYS A 80 7.26 36.28 -24.48
N PRO A 81 6.64 37.39 -24.89
CA PRO A 81 5.30 37.74 -24.44
C PRO A 81 4.29 36.71 -24.95
N GLU A 82 3.43 36.27 -24.05
CA GLU A 82 2.31 35.41 -24.40
C GLU A 82 1.12 36.20 -24.96
N SER A 83 0.29 35.53 -25.75
CA SER A 83 -0.98 36.10 -26.21
C SER A 83 -1.92 36.41 -25.04
N ALA A 84 -2.78 37.43 -25.20
CA ALA A 84 -3.77 37.80 -24.18
C ALA A 84 -4.69 36.63 -23.81
N ALA A 85 -5.08 35.81 -24.78
CA ALA A 85 -5.89 34.62 -24.56
C ALA A 85 -5.16 33.56 -23.69
N SER A 86 -3.87 33.31 -23.94
CA SER A 86 -3.06 32.41 -23.10
C SER A 86 -2.99 32.89 -21.66
N ARG A 87 -2.78 34.20 -21.47
CA ARG A 87 -2.76 34.82 -20.14
C ARG A 87 -4.08 34.63 -19.40
N TRP A 88 -5.20 34.86 -20.07
CA TRP A 88 -6.53 34.70 -19.47
C TRP A 88 -6.83 33.24 -19.08
N ASN A 89 -6.51 32.29 -19.96
CA ASN A 89 -6.70 30.86 -19.69
C ASN A 89 -5.88 30.39 -18.49
N ARG A 90 -4.62 30.81 -18.38
CA ARG A 90 -3.77 30.48 -17.23
C ARG A 90 -4.31 31.05 -15.93
N VAL A 91 -4.64 32.35 -15.90
CA VAL A 91 -5.14 33.01 -14.68
C VAL A 91 -6.42 32.32 -14.20
N SER A 92 -7.33 31.99 -15.12
CA SER A 92 -8.54 31.25 -14.81
C SER A 92 -8.25 29.87 -14.22
N LEU A 93 -7.35 29.09 -14.84
CA LEU A 93 -6.96 27.77 -14.34
C LEU A 93 -6.29 27.85 -12.96
N ASN A 94 -5.44 28.85 -12.75
CA ASN A 94 -4.76 29.08 -11.48
C ASN A 94 -5.77 29.46 -10.36
N ALA A 95 -6.75 30.30 -10.67
CA ALA A 95 -7.82 30.66 -9.74
C ALA A 95 -8.65 29.43 -9.34
N PHE A 96 -9.07 28.62 -10.32
CA PHE A 96 -9.79 27.37 -10.03
C PHE A 96 -8.97 26.42 -9.16
N LYS A 97 -7.68 26.25 -9.44
CA LYS A 97 -6.79 25.43 -8.61
C LYS A 97 -6.67 25.94 -7.19
N ALA A 98 -6.50 27.25 -7.00
CA ALA A 98 -6.41 27.86 -5.68
C ALA A 98 -7.70 27.66 -4.87
N ILE A 99 -8.87 27.80 -5.52
CA ILE A 99 -10.17 27.55 -4.90
C ILE A 99 -10.31 26.08 -4.51
N LEU A 100 -9.94 25.14 -5.40
CA LEU A 100 -10.01 23.71 -5.13
C LEU A 100 -9.06 23.28 -4.01
N MET A 101 -7.82 23.78 -4.01
CA MET A 101 -6.86 23.54 -2.93
C MET A 101 -7.37 24.08 -1.59
N ARG A 102 -7.95 25.29 -1.58
CA ARG A 102 -8.55 25.85 -0.37
C ARG A 102 -9.74 25.01 0.10
N LYS A 103 -10.59 24.54 -0.82
CA LYS A 103 -11.71 23.66 -0.46
C LYS A 103 -11.26 22.34 0.17
N PHE A 104 -10.14 21.79 -0.28
CA PHE A 104 -9.59 20.53 0.23
C PHE A 104 -8.79 20.66 1.55
N LEU A 105 -8.33 21.87 1.90
CA LEU A 105 -7.52 22.12 3.09
C LEU A 105 -8.33 22.66 4.29
N TYR A 106 -9.55 23.14 4.08
CA TYR A 106 -10.37 23.80 5.11
C TYR A 106 -11.74 23.14 5.36
N GLU A 107 -12.08 22.10 4.60
CA GLU A 107 -13.17 21.15 4.90
C GLU A 107 -12.62 19.72 4.92
#